data_AF-A0A101ERW4-F1
#
_entry.id   AF-A0A101ERW4-F1
#
_cell.length_a   1.000
_cell.length_b   1.000
_cell.length_c   1.000
_cell.angle_alpha   90.00
_cell.angle_beta   90.00
_cell.angle_gamma   90.00
#
_symmetry.space_group_name_H-M   'P 1'
#
loop_
_entity.id
_entity.type
_entity.pdbx_description
1 polymer ?
#
loop_
_entity_poly.entity_id
_entity_poly.type
_entity_poly.pdbx_seq_one_letter_code
_entity_poly.pdbx_strand_id
1 'polypeptide(L)'
;MIANMIMDFSNLPGVLKVIVFLIPFSHPIMSPKLAFYGDYGLIVSGILYLLIFSIVTTVFVFRIFNSDYVVLGWQREKRLKFFSR
;
A
#
# COMPACT_ATOMS: atom_id res chain seq x y z
N MET A 1 -4.42 9.81 -10.42
CA MET A 1 -4.18 10.14 -11.84
C MET A 1 -4.37 11.65 -12.11
N ILE A 2 -5.46 12.28 -11.66
CA ILE A 2 -5.70 13.74 -11.84
C ILE A 2 -4.69 14.61 -11.04
N ALA A 3 -4.27 14.18 -9.84
CA ALA A 3 -3.37 14.98 -8.99
C ALA A 3 -1.94 15.16 -9.56
N ASN A 4 -1.36 14.16 -10.21
CA ASN A 4 0.05 14.23 -10.68
C ASN A 4 0.24 15.03 -11.97
N MET A 5 -0.83 15.26 -12.75
CA MET A 5 -0.77 16.08 -13.97
C MET A 5 -1.08 17.55 -13.69
N ILE A 6 -1.84 17.85 -12.63
CA ILE A 6 -2.22 19.23 -12.24
C ILE A 6 -1.26 19.82 -11.20
N MET A 7 -0.63 18.97 -10.37
CA MET A 7 0.22 19.40 -9.27
C MET A 7 1.62 18.83 -9.42
N ASP A 8 2.59 19.71 -9.68
CA ASP A 8 4.01 19.36 -9.72
C ASP A 8 4.46 18.90 -8.33
N PHE A 9 4.90 17.63 -8.20
CA PHE A 9 5.43 17.09 -6.94
C PHE A 9 6.57 17.94 -6.36
N SER A 10 7.32 18.64 -7.21
CA SER A 10 8.34 19.63 -6.82
C SER A 10 7.75 20.85 -6.12
N ASN A 11 6.55 21.30 -6.51
CA ASN A 11 5.86 22.49 -6.02
C ASN A 11 4.86 22.21 -4.88
N LEU A 12 4.66 20.95 -4.49
CA LEU A 12 3.79 20.62 -3.35
C LEU A 12 4.37 21.10 -2.00
N PRO A 13 3.53 21.58 -1.07
CA PRO A 13 3.94 21.79 0.31
C PRO A 13 4.48 20.49 0.93
N GLY A 14 5.53 20.58 1.75
CA GLY A 14 6.25 19.41 2.26
C GLY A 14 5.37 18.32 2.91
N VAL A 15 4.30 18.73 3.61
CA VAL A 15 3.32 17.81 4.22
C VAL A 15 2.58 17.00 3.17
N LEU A 16 2.14 17.64 2.09
CA LEU A 16 1.42 16.96 1.01
C LEU A 16 2.37 16.06 0.20
N LYS A 17 3.66 16.41 0.07
CA LYS A 17 4.65 15.51 -0.53
C LYS A 17 4.72 14.20 0.23
N VAL A 18 4.78 14.24 1.57
CA VAL A 18 4.83 13.04 2.42
C VAL A 18 3.56 12.19 2.26
N ILE A 19 2.38 12.82 2.27
CA ILE A 19 1.10 12.10 2.09
C ILE A 19 1.06 11.42 0.72
N VAL A 20 1.46 12.12 -0.34
CA VAL A 20 1.51 11.57 -1.70
C VAL A 20 2.55 10.46 -1.81
N PHE A 21 3.70 10.58 -1.12
CA PHE A 21 4.75 9.56 -1.05
C PHE A 21 4.27 8.29 -0.33
N LEU A 22 3.39 8.43 0.67
CA LEU A 22 2.79 7.32 1.41
C LEU A 22 1.86 6.47 0.53
N ILE A 23 1.28 7.06 -0.52
CA ILE A 23 0.42 6.33 -1.45
C ILE A 23 1.30 5.55 -2.43
N PRO A 24 1.30 4.20 -2.40
CA PRO A 24 2.20 3.39 -3.23
C PRO A 24 2.02 3.63 -4.72
N PHE A 25 0.81 3.90 -5.17
CA PHE A 25 0.52 4.17 -6.59
C PHE A 25 1.03 5.52 -7.09
N SER A 26 1.48 6.43 -6.22
CA SER A 26 1.99 7.74 -6.63
C SER A 26 3.35 7.65 -7.34
N HIS A 27 4.25 6.79 -6.87
CA HIS A 27 5.58 6.60 -7.44
C HIS A 27 5.60 6.09 -8.89
N PRO A 28 4.87 5.03 -9.26
CA PRO A 28 4.87 4.55 -10.64
C PRO A 28 4.20 5.55 -11.59
N ILE A 29 3.20 6.30 -11.13
CA ILE A 29 2.55 7.35 -11.94
C ILE A 29 3.50 8.53 -12.19
N MET A 30 4.40 8.83 -11.25
CA MET A 30 5.38 9.91 -11.38
C MET A 30 6.65 9.49 -12.16
N SER A 31 6.95 8.18 -12.21
CA SER A 31 8.18 7.64 -12.80
C SER A 31 8.42 8.02 -14.26
N PRO A 32 7.44 8.00 -15.18
CA PRO A 32 7.68 8.41 -16.57
C PRO A 32 8.13 9.86 -16.66
N LYS A 33 7.48 10.75 -15.88
CA LYS A 33 7.81 12.16 -15.80
C LYS A 33 9.22 12.37 -15.25
N LEU A 34 9.57 11.74 -14.13
CA LEU A 34 10.92 11.82 -13.54
C LEU A 34 12.01 11.29 -14.48
N ALA A 35 11.71 10.24 -15.26
CA ALA A 35 12.63 9.69 -16.25
C ALA A 35 12.93 10.69 -17.38
N PHE A 36 11.92 11.48 -17.80
CA PHE A 36 12.14 12.58 -18.75
C PHE A 36 12.97 13.73 -18.16
N TYR A 37 12.89 13.99 -16.86
CA TYR A 37 13.71 15.00 -16.16
C TYR A 37 15.09 14.50 -15.72
N GLY A 38 15.42 13.22 -15.98
CA GLY A 38 16.72 12.62 -15.62
C GLY A 38 16.92 12.36 -14.13
N ASP A 39 15.87 12.44 -13.31
CA ASP A 39 15.95 12.30 -11.85
C ASP A 39 15.64 10.87 -11.41
N TYR A 40 16.65 10.00 -11.55
CA TYR A 40 16.55 8.58 -11.25
C TYR A 40 16.55 8.25 -9.76
N GLY A 41 17.00 9.16 -8.89
CA GLY A 41 17.05 8.93 -7.44
C GLY A 41 15.65 8.69 -6.86
N LEU A 42 14.69 9.52 -7.25
CA LEU A 42 13.29 9.36 -6.87
C LEU A 42 12.66 8.08 -7.44
N ILE A 43 13.05 7.68 -8.66
CA ILE A 43 12.56 6.45 -9.30
C ILE A 43 13.02 5.22 -8.50
N VAL A 44 14.31 5.12 -8.17
CA VAL A 44 14.86 3.99 -7.40
C VAL A 44 14.22 3.92 -6.00
N SER A 45 14.04 5.06 -5.34
CA SER A 45 13.36 5.10 -4.03
C SER A 45 11.91 4.62 -4.12
N GLY A 46 11.21 4.96 -5.21
CA GLY A 46 9.85 4.51 -5.45
C GLY A 46 9.75 3.01 -5.72
N ILE A 47 10.71 2.44 -6.44
CA ILE A 47 10.81 0.99 -6.68
C ILE A 47 11.02 0.26 -5.35
N LEU A 48 11.91 0.76 -4.49
CA LEU A 48 12.18 0.15 -3.19
C LEU A 48 10.94 0.19 -2.28
N TYR A 49 10.21 1.30 -2.27
CA TYR A 49 8.95 1.42 -1.52
C TYR A 49 7.90 0.43 -1.99
N LEU A 50 7.71 0.30 -3.32
CA LEU A 50 6.76 -0.65 -3.91
C LEU A 50 7.11 -2.11 -3.59
N LEU A 51 8.40 -2.46 -3.61
CA LEU A 51 8.85 -3.81 -3.24
C LEU A 51 8.49 -4.12 -1.78
N ILE A 52 8.78 -3.21 -0.85
CA ILE A 52 8.45 -3.38 0.56
C ILE A 52 6.93 -3.49 0.74
N PHE A 53 6.17 -2.57 0.14
CA PHE A 53 4.71 -2.57 0.23
C PHE A 53 4.08 -3.85 -0.31
N SER A 54 4.60 -4.36 -1.43
CA SER A 54 4.16 -5.62 -2.04
C SER A 54 4.38 -6.80 -1.09
N ILE A 55 5.60 -6.95 -0.56
CA ILE A 55 5.94 -8.02 0.39
C ILE A 55 5.04 -7.95 1.62
N VAL A 56 4.88 -6.77 2.22
CA VAL A 56 4.04 -6.58 3.41
C VAL A 56 2.60 -6.98 3.14
N THR A 57 2.03 -6.53 2.02
CA THR A 57 0.64 -6.82 1.66
C THR A 57 0.46 -8.30 1.37
N THR A 58 1.37 -8.93 0.61
CA THR A 58 1.32 -10.36 0.32
C THR A 58 1.42 -11.20 1.60
N VAL A 59 2.32 -10.86 2.52
CA VAL A 59 2.43 -11.58 3.81
C VAL A 59 1.16 -11.41 4.64
N PHE A 60 0.59 -10.20 4.67
CA PHE A 60 -0.65 -9.92 5.39
C PHE A 60 -1.82 -10.73 4.82
N VAL A 61 -1.96 -10.72 3.50
CA VAL A 61 -2.96 -11.49 2.76
C VAL A 61 -2.77 -12.99 3.01
N PHE A 62 -1.55 -13.51 2.89
CA PHE A 62 -1.24 -14.91 3.16
C PHE A 62 -1.59 -15.32 4.59
N ARG A 63 -1.33 -14.45 5.58
CA ARG A 63 -1.75 -14.69 6.97
C ARG A 63 -3.26 -14.74 7.15
N ILE A 64 -4.00 -13.87 6.44
CA ILE A 64 -5.47 -13.90 6.48
C ILE A 64 -6.00 -15.20 5.87
N PHE A 65 -5.46 -15.60 4.72
CA PHE A 65 -5.89 -16.82 4.03
C PHE A 65 -5.50 -18.12 4.72
N ASN A 66 -4.32 -18.16 5.34
CA ASN A 66 -3.87 -19.31 6.12
C ASN A 66 -4.62 -19.42 7.46
N SER A 67 -5.29 -18.34 7.88
CA SER A 67 -6.25 -18.45 8.96
C SER A 67 -7.55 -18.97 8.40
N ASP A 68 -8.11 -19.99 9.05
CA ASP A 68 -9.39 -20.59 8.66
C ASP A 68 -10.56 -19.58 8.62
N TYR A 69 -10.34 -18.32 9.02
CA TYR A 69 -11.28 -17.20 8.91
C TYR A 69 -11.85 -17.02 7.49
N VAL A 70 -11.08 -17.27 6.42
CA VAL A 70 -11.58 -17.07 5.04
C VAL A 70 -12.60 -18.14 4.65
N VAL A 71 -12.41 -19.39 5.08
CA VAL A 71 -13.26 -20.53 4.71
C VAL A 71 -14.39 -20.76 5.71
N LEU A 72 -14.14 -20.58 7.02
CA LEU A 72 -15.11 -20.82 8.09
C LEU A 72 -16.03 -19.62 8.36
N GLY A 73 -15.73 -18.45 7.78
CA GLY A 73 -16.31 -17.18 8.19
C GLY A 73 -15.90 -16.81 9.61
N TRP A 74 -16.18 -15.59 10.06
CA TRP A 74 -15.92 -15.16 11.43
C TRP A 74 -16.78 -15.98 12.41
N GLN A 75 -16.29 -17.15 12.83
CA GLN A 75 -16.94 -17.93 13.87
C GLN A 75 -16.55 -17.32 15.21
N ARG A 76 -17.36 -16.36 15.65
CA ARG A 76 -17.36 -15.85 17.02
C ARG A 76 -17.68 -17.05 17.91
N GLU A 77 -16.66 -17.64 18.52
CA GLU A 77 -16.79 -18.84 19.36
C GLU A 77 -17.97 -18.68 20.32
N LYS A 78 -19.08 -19.38 20.03
CA LYS A 78 -20.12 -19.66 21.02
C LYS A 78 -19.70 -20.88 21.84
N ARG A 79 -18.49 -20.89 22.41
CA ARG A 79 -17.97 -21.99 23.25
C ARG A 79 -18.41 -21.91 24.73
N LEU A 80 -19.54 -21.29 25.05
CA LEU A 80 -20.03 -21.21 26.43
C LEU A 80 -21.49 -21.64 26.64
N LYS A 81 -22.16 -22.26 25.65
CA LYS A 81 -23.57 -22.69 25.84
C LYS A 81 -23.88 -24.17 25.59
N PHE A 82 -22.90 -25.01 25.29
CA PHE A 82 -23.16 -26.45 25.10
C PHE A 82 -22.84 -27.33 26.33
N PHE A 83 -22.26 -26.77 27.40
CA PHE A 83 -21.97 -27.52 28.63
C PHE A 83 -22.89 -27.15 29.81
N SER A 84 -24.02 -26.48 29.54
CA SER A 84 -25.03 -26.15 30.56
C SER A 84 -26.43 -26.29 30.00
N ARG A 85 -26.82 -27.52 29.63
CA ARG A 85 -28.14 -28.13 29.85
C ARG A 85 -28.23 -29.48 29.16
#